data_AF-M1BRQ9-F1
#
_entry.id   AF-M1BRQ9-F1
#
_cell.length_a   1.000
_cell.length_b   1.000
_cell.length_c   1.000
_cell.angle_alpha   90.00
_cell.angle_beta   90.00
_cell.angle_gamma   90.00
#
_symmetry.space_group_name_H-M   'P 1'
#
loop_
_entity.id
_entity.type
_entity.pdbx_description
1 polymer ?
#
loop_
_entity_poly.entity_id
_entity_poly.type
_entity_poly.pdbx_seq_one_letter_code
_entity_poly.pdbx_strand_id
1 'polypeptide(L)'
;MKKTSGNASINTLAIDPGRKWKGPWRWFDESMLDCCEPLEKVKAKGISFGKVVCLAHCAGAKVEAFRSNLSTIDDFRKHVMACTTSDDCHLISSYHRGLFKQTGSGHFSPIGGYHAEKDMALILDVARFKYPPHWVPVPLLWEAMNTIDEATGLHRGFMLVSKLHRAPALLYTLSCKHESWVSISKHLMDDLPVLLSSENVKDIKDVLSTLLSNLPPNFAEFIKWVAEVRRQEENGQKLSEEEKGRLAIKEEVLKQVLQDTPLYKHVTSLLLAEDSVYQLKAEMESSLTNVAASICCQGADIFAGRSGLSDRFCCRQTCVRCYRATGDNPATVVSGTVVNGNGNGNGEQGVDVLVPTSQAKTSCCSSGKNGCSPMHPGSNDVLTALLLALPPQTWSHIKDMKVLQEIENLVSAENLPPLLQE
;
A
#
# COMPACT_ATOMS: atom_id res chain seq x y z
N MET A 1 -12.08 -10.45 15.98
CA MET A 1 -11.33 -11.58 16.59
C MET A 1 -9.98 -11.80 15.95
N LYS A 2 -9.83 -12.33 14.73
CA LYS A 2 -8.49 -12.51 14.12
C LYS A 2 -7.77 -11.18 13.80
N LYS A 3 -8.51 -10.11 13.51
CA LYS A 3 -7.98 -8.74 13.29
C LYS A 3 -7.54 -8.04 14.58
N THR A 4 -8.08 -8.45 15.72
CA THR A 4 -7.81 -7.87 17.03
C THR A 4 -6.34 -8.05 17.43
N SER A 5 -5.71 -9.18 17.06
CA SER A 5 -4.29 -9.47 17.32
C SER A 5 -3.34 -8.54 16.55
N GLY A 6 -3.63 -8.30 15.27
CA GLY A 6 -2.88 -7.34 14.47
C GLY A 6 -3.08 -5.92 14.97
N ASN A 7 -4.33 -5.54 15.26
CA ASN A 7 -4.66 -4.21 15.77
C ASN A 7 -3.96 -3.90 17.11
N ALA A 8 -3.96 -4.85 18.04
CA ALA A 8 -3.27 -4.69 19.32
C ALA A 8 -1.76 -4.46 19.10
N SER A 9 -1.12 -5.28 18.25
CA SER A 9 0.32 -5.19 18.01
C SER A 9 0.73 -3.89 17.31
N ILE A 10 -0.05 -3.43 16.32
CA ILE A 10 0.22 -2.18 15.58
C ILE A 10 0.07 -0.95 16.48
N ASN A 11 -0.96 -0.94 17.33
CA ASN A 11 -1.16 0.17 18.26
C ASN A 11 -0.10 0.20 19.38
N THR A 12 0.34 -0.95 19.90
CA THR A 12 1.42 -1.01 20.90
C THR A 12 2.72 -0.46 20.33
N LEU A 13 3.00 -0.67 19.04
CA LEU A 13 4.15 -0.10 18.33
C LEU A 13 4.01 1.40 18.02
N ALA A 14 2.92 2.04 18.47
CA ALA A 14 2.61 3.45 18.22
C ALA A 14 2.71 3.83 16.73
N ILE A 15 2.26 2.93 15.84
CA ILE A 15 2.17 3.22 14.41
C ILE A 15 0.96 4.13 14.17
N ASP A 16 1.17 5.23 13.45
CA ASP A 16 0.12 6.20 13.18
C ASP A 16 -0.79 5.72 12.04
N PRO A 17 -2.11 5.59 12.25
CA PRO A 17 -3.04 5.23 11.18
C PRO A 17 -3.22 6.33 10.13
N GLY A 18 -2.65 7.52 10.33
CA GLY A 18 -2.76 8.66 9.41
C GLY A 18 -4.17 9.26 9.35
N ARG A 19 -5.10 8.78 10.19
CA ARG A 19 -6.50 9.22 10.23
C ARG A 19 -7.05 9.21 11.64
N LYS A 20 -8.01 10.10 11.90
CA LYS A 20 -8.69 10.24 13.20
C LYS A 20 -9.62 9.05 13.42
N TRP A 21 -9.58 8.47 14.61
CA TRP A 21 -10.54 7.46 15.08
C TRP A 21 -11.71 8.11 15.81
N LYS A 22 -11.43 8.92 16.84
CA LYS A 22 -12.45 9.61 17.63
C LYS A 22 -11.97 10.99 18.06
N GLY A 23 -12.63 12.05 17.63
CA GLY A 23 -12.19 13.42 17.92
C GLY A 23 -10.75 13.65 17.42
N PRO A 24 -9.83 14.16 18.27
CA PRO A 24 -8.43 14.35 17.89
C PRO A 24 -7.58 13.06 17.92
N TRP A 25 -8.10 11.96 18.47
CA TRP A 25 -7.32 10.74 18.71
C TRP A 25 -7.14 9.93 17.43
N ARG A 26 -5.87 9.58 17.12
CA ARG A 26 -5.48 8.66 16.04
C ARG A 26 -5.12 7.31 16.66
N TRP A 27 -5.88 6.28 16.30
CA TRP A 27 -5.73 4.92 16.83
C TRP A 27 -6.26 3.93 15.80
N PHE A 28 -5.60 2.78 15.62
CA PHE A 28 -6.14 1.75 14.73
C PHE A 28 -7.38 1.10 15.35
N ASP A 29 -8.47 1.11 14.60
CA ASP A 29 -9.67 0.33 14.88
C ASP A 29 -9.77 -0.85 13.90
N GLU A 30 -10.48 -1.92 14.26
CA GLU A 30 -10.62 -3.10 13.39
C GLU A 30 -11.25 -2.76 12.03
N SER A 31 -12.09 -1.72 11.96
CA SER A 31 -12.64 -1.20 10.70
C SER A 31 -11.60 -0.60 9.77
N MET A 32 -10.38 -0.33 10.26
CA MET A 32 -9.29 0.26 9.50
C MET A 32 -8.38 -0.74 8.80
N LEU A 33 -8.56 -2.04 9.05
CA LEU A 33 -7.68 -3.10 8.55
C LEU A 33 -8.35 -3.86 7.39
N ASP A 34 -8.43 -3.23 6.21
CA ASP A 34 -9.21 -3.69 5.06
C ASP A 34 -8.43 -3.75 3.72
N CYS A 35 -7.15 -3.35 3.70
CA CYS A 35 -6.42 -3.16 2.45
C CYS A 35 -6.25 -4.44 1.60
N CYS A 36 -6.09 -5.61 2.23
CA CYS A 36 -5.76 -6.86 1.53
C CYS A 36 -6.93 -7.84 1.40
N GLU A 37 -7.99 -7.63 2.18
CA GLU A 37 -9.17 -8.49 2.19
C GLU A 37 -10.38 -7.69 2.74
N PRO A 38 -11.51 -7.64 2.01
CA PRO A 38 -12.70 -6.92 2.44
C PRO A 38 -13.19 -7.34 3.83
N LEU A 39 -13.64 -6.39 4.64
CA LEU A 39 -14.06 -6.65 6.02
C LEU A 39 -15.14 -7.73 6.12
N GLU A 40 -16.11 -7.71 5.20
CA GLU A 40 -17.23 -8.66 5.19
C GLU A 40 -16.77 -10.11 4.92
N LYS A 41 -15.81 -10.30 4.00
CA LYS A 41 -15.22 -11.62 3.75
C LYS A 41 -14.42 -12.11 4.95
N VAL A 42 -13.69 -11.22 5.63
CA VAL A 42 -12.96 -11.59 6.85
C VAL A 42 -13.91 -11.93 8.01
N LYS A 43 -15.04 -11.22 8.15
CA LYS A 43 -16.07 -11.55 9.16
C LYS A 43 -16.67 -12.93 8.90
N ALA A 44 -16.97 -13.25 7.63
CA ALA A 44 -17.62 -14.50 7.26
C ALA A 44 -16.69 -15.73 7.28
N LYS A 45 -15.46 -15.59 6.74
CA LYS A 45 -14.56 -16.73 6.49
C LYS A 45 -13.28 -16.71 7.34
N GLY A 46 -13.06 -15.65 8.11
CA GLY A 46 -11.77 -15.41 8.75
C GLY A 46 -10.72 -14.89 7.78
N ILE A 47 -9.45 -14.96 8.18
CA ILE A 47 -8.32 -14.45 7.42
C ILE A 47 -7.18 -15.46 7.46
N SER A 48 -6.47 -15.60 6.33
CA SER A 48 -5.31 -16.48 6.21
C SER A 48 -4.03 -15.78 6.70
N PHE A 49 -3.01 -16.57 7.01
CA PHE A 49 -1.72 -16.05 7.51
C PHE A 49 -1.10 -14.99 6.60
N GLY A 50 -1.01 -15.26 5.29
CA GLY A 50 -0.44 -14.30 4.32
C GLY A 50 -1.25 -13.00 4.22
N LYS A 51 -2.58 -13.08 4.38
CA LYS A 51 -3.43 -11.87 4.39
C LYS A 51 -3.25 -11.05 5.66
N VAL A 52 -2.96 -11.67 6.82
CA VAL A 52 -2.61 -10.94 8.05
C VAL A 52 -1.28 -10.20 7.89
N VAL A 53 -0.27 -10.86 7.30
CA VAL A 53 1.03 -10.23 6.99
C VAL A 53 0.83 -9.02 6.08
N CYS A 54 0.05 -9.17 5.01
CA CYS A 54 -0.30 -8.09 4.10
C CYS A 54 -0.99 -6.92 4.81
N LEU A 55 -1.97 -7.19 5.69
CA LEU A 55 -2.64 -6.14 6.48
C LEU A 55 -1.68 -5.37 7.38
N ALA A 56 -0.74 -6.05 8.03
CA ALA A 56 0.24 -5.42 8.90
C ALA A 56 1.22 -4.54 8.09
N HIS A 57 1.68 -4.99 6.92
CA HIS A 57 2.46 -4.15 6.01
C HIS A 57 1.69 -2.90 5.54
N CYS A 58 0.44 -3.05 5.11
CA CYS A 58 -0.37 -1.89 4.72
C CYS A 58 -0.58 -0.89 5.86
N ALA A 59 -0.61 -1.37 7.11
CA ALA A 59 -0.77 -0.53 8.27
C ALA A 59 0.54 0.19 8.65
N GLY A 60 1.63 0.00 7.91
CA GLY A 60 2.92 0.65 8.15
C GLY A 60 3.84 -0.12 9.09
N ALA A 61 3.60 -1.42 9.33
CA ALA A 61 4.50 -2.25 10.12
C ALA A 61 5.56 -2.94 9.24
N LYS A 62 6.75 -3.13 9.80
CA LYS A 62 7.71 -4.11 9.29
C LYS A 62 7.25 -5.48 9.77
N VAL A 63 7.19 -6.45 8.87
CA VAL A 63 6.74 -7.80 9.19
C VAL A 63 7.74 -8.82 8.65
N GLU A 64 8.16 -9.74 9.51
CA GLU A 64 8.96 -10.90 9.14
C GLU A 64 8.13 -12.15 9.45
N ALA A 65 7.78 -12.92 8.43
CA ALA A 65 6.78 -13.98 8.55
C ALA A 65 7.39 -15.36 8.28
N PHE A 66 7.22 -16.28 9.22
CA PHE A 66 7.83 -17.60 9.20
C PHE A 66 6.74 -18.67 9.24
N ARG A 67 6.67 -19.47 8.18
CA ARG A 67 5.88 -20.70 8.17
C ARG A 67 6.63 -21.76 8.95
N SER A 68 5.91 -22.58 9.72
CA SER A 68 6.52 -23.58 10.60
C SER A 68 7.38 -24.61 9.85
N ASN A 69 7.05 -24.94 8.60
CA ASN A 69 7.86 -25.83 7.75
C ASN A 69 9.10 -25.18 7.12
N LEU A 70 9.25 -23.85 7.24
CA LEU A 70 10.38 -23.07 6.73
C LEU A 70 11.25 -22.52 7.87
N SER A 71 11.02 -22.97 9.11
CA SER A 71 11.72 -22.53 10.31
C SER A 71 11.83 -23.70 11.29
N THR A 72 12.51 -23.48 12.42
CA THR A 72 12.70 -24.49 13.47
C THR A 72 12.12 -24.03 14.80
N ILE A 73 11.85 -24.97 15.70
CA ILE A 73 11.41 -24.66 17.06
C ILE A 73 12.44 -23.82 17.82
N ASP A 74 13.74 -24.02 17.56
CA ASP A 74 14.81 -23.28 18.22
C ASP A 74 14.87 -21.84 17.73
N ASP A 75 14.66 -21.60 16.44
CA ASP A 75 14.53 -20.24 15.90
C ASP A 75 13.28 -19.56 16.44
N PHE A 76 12.15 -20.27 16.50
CA PHE A 76 10.94 -19.76 17.13
C PHE A 76 11.18 -19.36 18.59
N ARG A 77 11.85 -20.21 19.39
CA ARG A 77 12.18 -19.91 20.78
C ARG A 77 13.06 -18.66 20.90
N LYS A 78 14.08 -18.52 20.04
CA LYS A 78 14.93 -17.30 19.98
C LYS A 78 14.10 -16.05 19.72
N HIS A 79 13.18 -16.11 18.76
CA HIS A 79 12.31 -14.96 18.44
C HIS A 79 11.32 -14.63 19.55
N VAL A 80 10.75 -15.65 20.21
CA VAL A 80 9.89 -15.45 21.40
C VAL A 80 10.66 -14.75 22.51
N MET A 81 11.88 -15.19 22.81
CA MET A 81 12.73 -14.53 23.80
C MET A 81 13.01 -13.08 23.41
N ALA A 82 13.50 -12.84 22.18
CA ALA A 82 13.86 -11.50 21.71
C ALA A 82 12.68 -10.51 21.76
N CYS A 83 11.51 -10.90 21.24
CA CYS A 83 10.36 -9.98 21.15
C CYS A 83 9.57 -9.87 22.46
N THR A 84 9.78 -10.76 23.45
CA THR A 84 9.19 -10.57 24.80
C THR A 84 10.09 -9.75 25.72
N THR A 85 11.33 -9.47 25.30
CA THR A 85 12.28 -8.56 25.98
C THR A 85 12.41 -7.19 25.32
N SER A 86 11.67 -6.93 24.24
CA SER A 86 11.76 -5.71 23.44
C SER A 86 10.42 -4.97 23.42
N ASP A 87 10.49 -3.65 23.50
CA ASP A 87 9.31 -2.78 23.33
C ASP A 87 8.98 -2.52 21.85
N ASP A 88 9.94 -2.77 20.94
CA ASP A 88 9.87 -2.43 19.51
C ASP A 88 9.58 -3.64 18.60
N CYS A 89 9.59 -4.85 19.15
CA CYS A 89 9.22 -6.08 18.45
C CYS A 89 8.09 -6.80 19.18
N HIS A 90 7.07 -7.24 18.44
CA HIS A 90 6.04 -8.12 18.96
C HIS A 90 5.90 -9.36 18.08
N LEU A 91 5.59 -10.49 18.70
CA LEU A 91 5.39 -11.75 18.00
C LEU A 91 3.90 -12.11 17.97
N ILE A 92 3.36 -12.43 16.80
CA ILE A 92 2.01 -12.96 16.63
C ILE A 92 2.12 -14.41 16.15
N SER A 93 1.49 -15.32 16.87
CA SER A 93 1.41 -16.74 16.52
C SER A 93 0.13 -17.04 15.75
N SER A 94 0.20 -17.97 14.79
CA SER A 94 -0.92 -18.57 14.07
C SER A 94 -0.91 -20.07 14.34
N TYR A 95 -1.89 -20.57 15.07
CA TYR A 95 -1.89 -21.95 15.58
C TYR A 95 -3.28 -22.58 15.50
N HIS A 96 -3.34 -23.92 15.58
CA HIS A 96 -4.58 -24.66 15.62
C HIS A 96 -5.02 -24.98 17.06
N ARG A 97 -6.20 -24.51 17.46
CA ARG A 97 -6.73 -24.66 18.83
C ARG A 97 -6.99 -26.10 19.27
N GLY A 98 -7.24 -27.00 18.31
CA GLY A 98 -7.50 -28.41 18.59
C GLY A 98 -6.41 -29.09 19.42
N LEU A 99 -5.15 -28.73 19.24
CA LEU A 99 -4.04 -29.31 20.02
C LEU A 99 -4.08 -28.88 21.49
N PHE A 100 -4.66 -27.71 21.78
CA PHE A 100 -4.84 -27.22 23.15
C PHE A 100 -6.15 -27.74 23.77
N LYS A 101 -6.86 -28.64 23.09
CA LYS A 101 -8.22 -29.08 23.45
C LYS A 101 -9.20 -27.90 23.59
N GLN A 102 -8.91 -26.80 22.90
CA GLN A 102 -9.76 -25.63 22.83
C GLN A 102 -10.72 -25.75 21.65
N THR A 103 -11.92 -25.19 21.79
CA THR A 103 -12.93 -25.23 20.75
C THR A 103 -12.57 -24.26 19.62
N GLY A 104 -12.65 -24.73 18.38
CA GLY A 104 -12.35 -23.98 17.15
C GLY A 104 -11.11 -24.52 16.44
N SER A 105 -10.82 -23.98 15.26
CA SER A 105 -9.68 -24.39 14.42
C SER A 105 -8.53 -23.37 14.50
N GLY A 106 -8.18 -22.73 13.38
CA GLY A 106 -7.07 -21.78 13.30
C GLY A 106 -7.33 -20.46 14.03
N HIS A 107 -6.37 -20.00 14.83
CA HIS A 107 -6.43 -18.77 15.62
C HIS A 107 -5.13 -17.96 15.52
N PHE A 108 -5.21 -16.65 15.81
CA PHE A 108 -4.07 -15.74 15.85
C PHE A 108 -4.04 -15.03 17.19
N SER A 109 -2.89 -14.96 17.86
CA SER A 109 -2.75 -14.18 19.10
C SER A 109 -1.31 -13.70 19.29
N PRO A 110 -1.11 -12.49 19.87
CA PRO A 110 0.19 -12.05 20.29
C PRO A 110 0.76 -12.94 21.40
N ILE A 111 2.08 -13.07 21.43
CA ILE A 111 2.82 -13.66 22.55
C ILE A 111 3.26 -12.52 23.46
N GLY A 112 2.80 -12.55 24.71
CA GLY A 112 3.02 -11.47 25.69
C GLY A 112 4.14 -11.74 26.68
N GLY A 113 4.76 -12.92 26.67
CA GLY A 113 5.81 -13.27 27.61
C GLY A 113 6.40 -14.65 27.41
N TYR A 114 7.59 -14.86 27.95
CA TYR A 114 8.30 -16.13 27.94
C TYR A 114 8.76 -16.51 29.35
N HIS A 115 8.56 -17.77 29.74
CA HIS A 115 9.00 -18.32 31.01
C HIS A 115 10.13 -19.31 30.78
N ALA A 116 11.37 -18.88 30.96
CA ALA A 116 12.57 -19.66 30.63
C ALA A 116 12.64 -21.00 31.37
N GLU A 117 12.42 -21.03 32.69
CA GLU A 117 12.58 -22.28 33.48
C GLU A 117 11.62 -23.41 33.08
N LYS A 118 10.43 -23.05 32.58
CA LYS A 118 9.36 -24.00 32.22
C LYS A 118 9.17 -24.13 30.70
N ASP A 119 9.98 -23.42 29.91
CA ASP A 119 9.87 -23.28 28.46
C ASP A 119 8.41 -23.03 28.00
N MET A 120 7.77 -21.98 28.55
CA MET A 120 6.38 -21.62 28.22
C MET A 120 6.27 -20.23 27.58
N ALA A 121 5.31 -20.09 26.67
CA ALA A 121 4.92 -18.82 26.08
C ALA A 121 3.53 -18.38 26.59
N LEU A 122 3.37 -17.10 26.90
CA LEU A 122 2.10 -16.51 27.29
C LEU A 122 1.33 -16.05 26.06
N ILE A 123 0.21 -16.71 25.76
CA ILE A 123 -0.69 -16.31 24.68
C ILE A 123 -1.67 -15.25 25.21
N LEU A 124 -1.67 -14.06 24.60
CA LEU A 124 -2.66 -13.03 24.86
C LEU A 124 -3.90 -13.26 23.98
N ASP A 125 -4.73 -14.24 24.36
CA ASP A 125 -5.87 -14.68 23.54
C ASP A 125 -6.87 -13.53 23.32
N VAL A 126 -7.04 -13.14 22.05
CA VAL A 126 -7.90 -12.03 21.66
C VAL A 126 -9.38 -12.40 21.61
N ALA A 127 -9.71 -13.69 21.65
CA ALA A 127 -11.07 -14.18 21.85
C ALA A 127 -11.44 -14.17 23.35
N ARG A 128 -11.35 -12.99 23.98
CA ARG A 128 -11.51 -12.79 25.44
C ARG A 128 -12.86 -13.26 26.00
N PHE A 129 -13.89 -13.34 25.15
CA PHE A 129 -15.20 -13.90 25.51
C PHE A 129 -15.16 -15.43 25.72
N LYS A 130 -14.06 -16.10 25.33
CA LYS A 130 -13.94 -17.56 25.31
C LYS A 130 -12.80 -18.08 26.17
N TYR A 131 -11.61 -17.47 26.07
CA TYR A 131 -10.44 -17.90 26.83
C TYR A 131 -9.67 -16.69 27.39
N PRO A 132 -9.15 -16.77 28.62
CA PRO A 132 -8.24 -15.78 29.16
C PRO A 132 -6.84 -15.92 28.53
N PRO A 133 -5.94 -14.95 28.75
CA PRO A 133 -4.51 -15.16 28.54
C PRO A 133 -4.03 -16.41 29.29
N HIS A 134 -3.22 -17.24 28.63
CA HIS A 134 -2.80 -18.53 29.19
C HIS A 134 -1.38 -18.91 28.74
N TRP A 135 -0.68 -19.64 29.62
CA TRP A 135 0.65 -20.17 29.36
C TRP A 135 0.56 -21.51 28.64
N VAL A 136 1.44 -21.72 27.66
CA VAL A 136 1.52 -22.96 26.89
C VAL A 136 2.97 -23.37 26.73
N PRO A 137 3.33 -24.65 26.89
CA PRO A 137 4.67 -25.13 26.58
C PRO A 137 5.04 -24.78 25.13
N VAL A 138 6.24 -24.24 24.91
CA VAL A 138 6.73 -23.87 23.57
C VAL A 138 6.69 -25.05 22.59
N PRO A 139 7.06 -26.29 22.98
CA PRO A 139 6.91 -27.46 22.10
C PRO A 139 5.47 -27.69 21.64
N LEU A 140 4.50 -27.57 22.54
CA LEU A 140 3.08 -27.75 22.22
C LEU A 140 2.56 -26.62 21.33
N LEU A 141 2.99 -25.38 21.56
CA LEU A 141 2.66 -24.26 20.67
C LEU A 141 3.28 -24.45 19.28
N TRP A 142 4.52 -24.93 19.19
CA TRP A 142 5.18 -25.24 17.93
C TRP A 142 4.43 -26.33 17.15
N GLU A 143 4.03 -27.42 17.79
CA GLU A 143 3.19 -28.45 17.18
C GLU A 143 1.87 -27.87 16.65
N ALA A 144 1.25 -26.97 17.42
CA ALA A 144 0.00 -26.33 17.01
C ALA A 144 0.18 -25.39 15.80
N MET A 145 1.36 -24.77 15.65
CA MET A 145 1.73 -24.00 14.45
C MET A 145 2.18 -24.90 13.29
N ASN A 146 2.69 -26.10 13.56
CA ASN A 146 3.10 -27.09 12.56
C ASN A 146 1.92 -27.90 12.00
N THR A 147 0.82 -27.20 11.75
CA THR A 147 -0.40 -27.76 11.18
C THR A 147 -0.76 -27.02 9.89
N ILE A 148 -1.40 -27.72 8.96
CA ILE A 148 -1.83 -27.14 7.68
C ILE A 148 -3.13 -26.36 7.88
N ASP A 149 -3.21 -25.16 7.30
CA ASP A 149 -4.44 -24.40 7.15
C ASP A 149 -5.20 -24.89 5.91
N GLU A 150 -6.27 -25.65 6.13
CA GLU A 150 -7.10 -26.26 5.09
C GLU A 150 -7.56 -25.26 4.01
N ALA A 151 -7.80 -24.00 4.39
CA ALA A 151 -8.23 -22.97 3.45
C ALA A 151 -7.16 -22.56 2.43
N THR A 152 -5.87 -22.83 2.73
CA THR A 152 -4.74 -22.43 1.88
C THR A 152 -3.84 -23.57 1.46
N GLY A 153 -3.94 -24.74 2.10
CA GLY A 153 -2.99 -25.85 1.91
C GLY A 153 -1.59 -25.57 2.44
N LEU A 154 -1.37 -24.44 3.12
CA LEU A 154 -0.06 -24.03 3.65
C LEU A 154 0.01 -24.22 5.16
N HIS A 155 1.21 -24.46 5.68
CA HIS A 155 1.47 -24.51 7.13
C HIS A 155 1.11 -23.20 7.83
N ARG A 156 0.70 -23.26 9.09
CA ARG A 156 0.62 -22.05 9.94
C ARG A 156 2.04 -21.61 10.36
N GLY A 157 2.17 -20.78 11.39
CA GLY A 157 3.47 -20.22 11.75
C GLY A 157 3.38 -18.99 12.63
N PHE A 158 4.40 -18.14 12.61
CA PHE A 158 4.48 -16.92 13.41
C PHE A 158 5.00 -15.75 12.58
N MET A 159 4.72 -14.53 13.02
CA MET A 159 5.25 -13.32 12.42
C MET A 159 5.78 -12.39 13.50
N LEU A 160 6.88 -11.72 13.19
CA LEU A 160 7.45 -10.63 13.97
C LEU A 160 6.91 -9.34 13.37
N VAL A 161 6.44 -8.45 14.24
CA VAL A 161 5.90 -7.16 13.87
C VAL A 161 6.69 -6.11 14.62
N SER A 162 7.29 -5.18 13.89
CA SER A 162 8.01 -4.05 14.46
C SER A 162 7.63 -2.77 13.74
N LYS A 163 7.97 -1.63 14.34
CA LYS A 163 7.77 -0.34 13.69
C LYS A 163 8.63 -0.27 12.42
N LEU A 164 8.00 0.05 11.29
CA LEU A 164 8.74 0.34 10.07
C LEU A 164 9.38 1.72 10.22
N HIS A 165 10.71 1.76 10.30
CA HIS A 165 11.48 3.00 10.32
C HIS A 165 11.74 3.48 8.89
N ARG A 166 10.67 3.56 8.08
CA ARG A 166 10.69 4.03 6.70
C ARG A 166 9.52 5.00 6.53
N ALA A 167 9.69 6.03 5.71
CA ALA A 167 8.59 6.93 5.39
C ALA A 167 7.43 6.12 4.75
N PRO A 168 6.16 6.41 5.10
CA PRO A 168 5.03 5.78 4.42
C PRO A 168 5.09 6.10 2.92
N ALA A 169 4.59 5.19 2.08
CA ALA A 169 4.53 5.41 0.64
C ALA A 169 3.81 6.74 0.32
N LEU A 170 4.55 7.70 -0.23
CA LEU A 170 4.06 9.08 -0.39
C LEU A 170 3.21 9.27 -1.64
N LEU A 171 3.63 8.65 -2.76
CA LEU A 171 3.03 8.86 -4.08
C LEU A 171 2.37 7.60 -4.62
N TYR A 172 3.05 6.45 -4.65
CA TYR A 172 2.52 5.24 -5.28
C TYR A 172 2.63 4.03 -4.36
N THR A 173 1.72 3.07 -4.56
CA THR A 173 1.74 1.77 -3.89
C THR A 173 1.35 0.66 -4.86
N LEU A 174 1.84 -0.56 -4.61
CA LEU A 174 1.44 -1.74 -5.36
C LEU A 174 0.18 -2.34 -4.76
N SER A 175 -0.84 -2.56 -5.59
CA SER A 175 -2.13 -3.12 -5.19
C SER A 175 -2.15 -4.63 -5.41
N CYS A 176 -2.29 -5.37 -4.32
CA CYS A 176 -2.52 -6.82 -4.34
C CYS A 176 -4.01 -7.18 -4.18
N LYS A 177 -4.93 -6.22 -4.40
CA LYS A 177 -6.38 -6.42 -4.21
C LYS A 177 -6.99 -7.30 -5.29
N HIS A 178 -6.53 -7.16 -6.54
CA HIS A 178 -7.07 -7.90 -7.68
C HIS A 178 -6.20 -9.12 -7.99
N GLU A 179 -6.80 -10.27 -8.33
CA GLU A 179 -6.05 -11.53 -8.56
C GLU A 179 -5.01 -11.44 -9.68
N SER A 180 -5.17 -10.48 -10.61
CA SER A 180 -4.20 -10.18 -11.67
C SER A 180 -2.82 -9.78 -11.16
N TRP A 181 -2.66 -9.36 -9.90
CA TRP A 181 -1.35 -8.99 -9.36
C TRP A 181 -0.35 -10.15 -9.47
N VAL A 182 -0.80 -11.40 -9.35
CA VAL A 182 0.05 -12.59 -9.43
C VAL A 182 0.56 -12.82 -10.86
N SER A 183 -0.32 -12.67 -11.86
CA SER A 183 0.10 -12.79 -13.26
C SER A 183 0.99 -11.64 -13.69
N ILE A 184 0.73 -10.42 -13.18
CA ILE A 184 1.54 -9.23 -13.47
C ILE A 184 2.93 -9.39 -12.85
N SER A 185 3.02 -9.78 -11.58
CA SER A 185 4.31 -10.00 -10.92
C SER A 185 5.10 -11.10 -11.61
N LYS A 186 4.46 -12.23 -11.95
CA LYS A 186 5.11 -13.29 -12.72
C LYS A 186 5.64 -12.78 -14.06
N HIS A 187 4.84 -12.03 -14.81
CA HIS A 187 5.27 -11.51 -16.10
C HIS A 187 6.48 -10.57 -15.99
N LEU A 188 6.45 -9.63 -15.05
CA LEU A 188 7.55 -8.68 -14.84
C LEU A 188 8.84 -9.34 -14.34
N MET A 189 8.73 -10.42 -13.57
CA MET A 189 9.85 -11.09 -12.93
C MET A 189 10.45 -12.23 -13.75
N ASP A 190 9.62 -12.97 -14.48
CA ASP A 190 10.02 -14.21 -15.16
C ASP A 190 10.00 -14.06 -16.68
N ASP A 191 8.94 -13.48 -17.26
CA ASP A 191 8.76 -13.43 -18.72
C ASP A 191 9.54 -12.27 -19.35
N LEU A 192 9.47 -11.08 -18.75
CA LEU A 192 10.11 -9.86 -19.24
C LEU A 192 11.64 -10.00 -19.39
N PRO A 193 12.39 -10.60 -18.45
CA PRO A 193 13.83 -10.79 -18.64
C PRO A 193 14.16 -11.71 -19.82
N VAL A 194 13.32 -12.72 -20.07
CA VAL A 194 13.47 -13.62 -21.23
C VAL A 194 13.22 -12.86 -22.53
N LEU A 195 12.21 -12.00 -22.56
CA LEU A 195 11.91 -11.14 -23.71
C LEU A 195 13.09 -10.21 -24.03
N LEU A 196 13.62 -9.51 -23.02
CA LEU A 196 14.77 -8.61 -23.17
C LEU A 196 16.05 -9.31 -23.63
N SER A 197 16.22 -10.61 -23.33
CA SER A 197 17.32 -11.43 -23.88
C SER A 197 17.08 -11.86 -25.33
N SER A 198 15.83 -12.11 -25.70
CA SER A 198 15.46 -12.60 -27.04
C SER A 198 15.45 -11.48 -28.09
N GLU A 199 15.10 -10.26 -27.70
CA GLU A 199 15.11 -9.10 -28.58
C GLU A 199 16.52 -8.54 -28.75
N ASN A 200 16.82 -8.02 -29.94
CA ASN A 200 18.10 -7.36 -30.22
C ASN A 200 18.01 -5.88 -29.81
N VAL A 201 17.94 -5.66 -28.50
CA VAL A 201 17.81 -4.34 -27.88
C VAL A 201 19.12 -3.56 -28.02
N LYS A 202 19.10 -2.40 -28.69
CA LYS A 202 20.33 -1.65 -29.05
C LYS A 202 20.59 -0.42 -28.19
N ASP A 203 19.55 0.11 -27.56
CA ASP A 203 19.61 1.29 -26.71
C ASP A 203 18.50 1.26 -25.65
N ILE A 204 18.51 2.25 -24.74
CA ILE A 204 17.51 2.38 -23.67
C ILE A 204 16.09 2.55 -24.23
N LYS A 205 15.95 3.16 -25.40
CA LYS A 205 14.64 3.37 -26.00
C LYS A 205 14.04 2.01 -26.38
N ASP A 206 14.82 1.14 -27.02
CA ASP A 206 14.41 -0.23 -27.34
C ASP A 206 14.00 -0.99 -26.06
N VAL A 207 14.80 -0.92 -24.98
CA VAL A 207 14.48 -1.58 -23.69
C VAL A 207 13.09 -1.17 -23.19
N LEU A 208 12.84 0.13 -23.15
CA LEU A 208 11.60 0.69 -22.64
C LEU A 208 10.42 0.38 -23.58
N SER A 209 10.61 0.44 -24.89
CA SER A 209 9.59 0.07 -25.87
C SER A 209 9.19 -1.40 -25.76
N THR A 210 10.16 -2.32 -25.60
CA THR A 210 9.89 -3.75 -25.38
C THR A 210 9.05 -3.95 -24.12
N LEU A 211 9.44 -3.31 -23.02
CA LEU A 211 8.72 -3.42 -21.75
C LEU A 211 7.28 -2.92 -21.87
N LEU A 212 7.10 -1.69 -22.38
CA LEU A 212 5.79 -1.07 -22.50
C LEU A 212 4.87 -1.90 -23.41
N SER A 213 5.38 -2.37 -24.55
CA SER A 213 4.59 -3.16 -25.51
C SER A 213 4.16 -4.54 -24.98
N ASN A 214 4.79 -5.03 -23.91
CA ASN A 214 4.51 -6.34 -23.32
C ASN A 214 3.84 -6.25 -21.93
N LEU A 215 3.48 -5.05 -21.45
CA LEU A 215 2.78 -4.94 -20.17
C LEU A 215 1.45 -5.73 -20.18
N PRO A 216 1.18 -6.55 -19.14
CA PRO A 216 -0.07 -7.33 -19.08
C PRO A 216 -1.32 -6.45 -19.06
N PRO A 217 -2.48 -6.97 -19.50
CA PRO A 217 -3.74 -6.24 -19.39
C PRO A 217 -4.07 -5.91 -17.92
N ASN A 218 -4.73 -4.77 -17.71
CA ASN A 218 -5.05 -4.23 -16.37
C ASN A 218 -3.82 -3.90 -15.51
N PHE A 219 -2.64 -3.74 -16.11
CA PHE A 219 -1.44 -3.31 -15.39
C PHE A 219 -1.65 -1.99 -14.64
N ALA A 220 -2.43 -1.05 -15.18
CA ALA A 220 -2.80 0.19 -14.52
C ALA A 220 -3.56 -0.01 -13.18
N GLU A 221 -4.09 -1.21 -12.92
CA GLU A 221 -4.68 -1.54 -11.62
C GLU A 221 -3.67 -1.98 -10.57
N PHE A 222 -2.47 -2.38 -11.00
CA PHE A 222 -1.41 -2.88 -10.13
C PHE A 222 -0.68 -1.76 -9.39
N ILE A 223 -0.50 -0.58 -10.00
CA ILE A 223 0.06 0.59 -9.33
C ILE A 223 -1.06 1.57 -9.01
N LYS A 224 -1.17 1.98 -7.75
CA LYS A 224 -2.18 2.93 -7.28
C LYS A 224 -1.52 4.18 -6.71
N TRP A 225 -2.10 5.33 -7.06
CA TRP A 225 -1.76 6.60 -6.44
C TRP A 225 -2.25 6.63 -4.98
N VAL A 226 -1.38 7.06 -4.07
CA VAL A 226 -1.69 7.29 -2.66
C VAL A 226 -2.27 8.69 -2.50
N ALA A 227 -3.57 8.79 -2.76
CA ALA A 227 -4.33 10.02 -2.59
C ALA A 227 -4.64 10.31 -1.11
N GLU A 228 -4.58 11.59 -0.73
CA GLU A 228 -4.99 12.04 0.60
C GLU A 228 -6.38 12.67 0.51
N VAL A 229 -7.29 12.24 1.38
CA VAL A 229 -8.69 12.68 1.40
C VAL A 229 -9.08 13.23 2.76
N ARG A 230 -9.94 14.24 2.77
CA ARG A 230 -10.52 14.82 3.98
C ARG A 230 -12.02 15.09 3.80
N ARG A 231 -12.73 15.20 4.92
CA ARG A 231 -14.12 15.69 4.91
C ARG A 231 -14.13 17.20 4.69
N GLN A 232 -15.12 17.71 3.97
CA GLN A 232 -15.39 19.14 3.95
C GLN A 232 -15.98 19.56 5.30
N GLU A 233 -15.32 20.47 5.99
CA GLU A 233 -15.85 21.11 7.20
C GLU A 233 -16.56 22.42 6.82
N GLU A 234 -17.63 22.79 7.54
CA GLU A 234 -18.51 23.94 7.22
C GLU A 234 -17.75 25.29 7.12
N ASN A 235 -16.59 25.43 7.77
CA ASN A 235 -15.70 26.60 7.72
C ASN A 235 -14.32 26.31 7.07
N GLY A 236 -14.15 25.13 6.47
CA GLY A 236 -12.87 24.48 6.20
C GLY A 236 -12.13 24.87 4.93
N GLN A 237 -12.17 26.13 4.47
CA GLN A 237 -11.41 26.54 3.26
C GLN A 237 -9.89 26.58 3.46
N LYS A 238 -9.38 26.33 4.68
CA LYS A 238 -7.95 26.33 4.99
C LYS A 238 -7.45 24.92 5.30
N LEU A 239 -6.30 24.59 4.74
CA LEU A 239 -5.52 23.40 5.12
C LEU A 239 -4.83 23.65 6.47
N SER A 240 -4.76 22.63 7.31
CA SER A 240 -3.91 22.63 8.50
C SER A 240 -2.43 22.66 8.13
N GLU A 241 -1.56 23.12 9.04
CA GLU A 241 -0.11 23.12 8.81
C GLU A 241 0.44 21.71 8.57
N GLU A 242 -0.16 20.69 9.18
CA GLU A 242 0.22 19.28 8.97
C GLU A 242 -0.13 18.81 7.55
N GLU A 243 -1.33 19.12 7.05
CA GLU A 243 -1.75 18.81 5.67
C GLU A 243 -0.87 19.55 4.64
N LYS A 244 -0.54 20.82 4.91
CA LYS A 244 0.37 21.59 4.05
C LYS A 244 1.77 20.97 4.00
N GLY A 245 2.32 20.61 5.17
CA GLY A 245 3.63 19.99 5.26
C GLY A 245 3.71 18.66 4.49
N ARG A 246 2.70 17.79 4.65
CA ARG A 246 2.62 16.53 3.88
C ARG A 246 2.49 16.76 2.39
N LEU A 247 1.65 17.71 1.97
CA LEU A 247 1.47 18.01 0.56
C LEU A 247 2.76 18.55 -0.07
N ALA A 248 3.46 19.44 0.63
CA ALA A 248 4.74 19.98 0.18
C ALA A 248 5.80 18.88 0.00
N ILE A 249 5.86 17.92 0.92
CA ILE A 249 6.75 16.75 0.78
C ILE A 249 6.36 15.90 -0.45
N LYS A 250 5.06 15.65 -0.68
CA LYS A 250 4.61 14.92 -1.87
C LYS A 250 4.97 15.65 -3.17
N GLU A 251 4.81 16.97 -3.20
CA GLU A 251 5.18 17.80 -4.35
C GLU A 251 6.68 17.79 -4.61
N GLU A 252 7.48 17.85 -3.55
CA GLU A 252 8.93 17.75 -3.62
C GLU A 252 9.38 16.40 -4.18
N VAL A 253 8.82 15.30 -3.66
CA VAL A 253 9.13 13.95 -4.14
C VAL A 253 8.71 13.76 -5.60
N LEU A 254 7.53 14.28 -5.98
CA LEU A 254 7.04 14.18 -7.35
C LEU A 254 7.94 14.98 -8.31
N LYS A 255 8.23 16.24 -7.98
CA LYS A 255 8.93 17.15 -8.89
C LYS A 255 10.44 16.95 -8.88
N GLN A 256 11.08 17.23 -7.75
CA GLN A 256 12.55 17.31 -7.67
C GLN A 256 13.22 15.95 -7.72
N VAL A 257 12.47 14.91 -7.36
CA VAL A 257 13.04 13.64 -7.01
C VAL A 257 12.63 12.54 -7.99
N LEU A 258 11.37 12.54 -8.49
CA LEU A 258 10.92 11.61 -9.54
C LEU A 258 11.06 12.22 -10.95
N GLN A 259 10.46 13.40 -11.19
CA GLN A 259 10.37 14.00 -12.53
C GLN A 259 11.71 14.56 -13.06
N ASP A 260 12.65 14.88 -12.19
CA ASP A 260 13.98 15.35 -12.60
C ASP A 260 14.96 14.21 -12.95
N THR A 261 14.58 12.94 -12.71
CA THR A 261 15.44 11.78 -12.98
C THR A 261 15.70 11.60 -14.49
N PRO A 262 16.89 11.09 -14.88
CA PRO A 262 17.16 10.74 -16.27
C PRO A 262 16.16 9.70 -16.82
N LEU A 263 15.77 8.72 -16.01
CA LEU A 263 14.80 7.69 -16.38
C LEU A 263 13.43 8.31 -16.75
N TYR A 264 12.92 9.25 -15.94
CA TYR A 264 11.66 9.95 -16.24
C TYR A 264 11.71 10.68 -17.59
N LYS A 265 12.87 11.26 -17.95
CA LYS A 265 13.06 11.94 -19.25
C LYS A 265 13.01 10.96 -20.41
N HIS A 266 13.62 9.78 -20.28
CA HIS A 266 13.52 8.72 -21.29
C HIS A 266 12.07 8.23 -21.47
N VAL A 267 11.39 7.91 -20.36
CA VAL A 267 9.98 7.49 -20.37
C VAL A 267 9.08 8.56 -21.01
N THR A 268 9.25 9.81 -20.62
CA THR A 268 8.48 10.94 -21.17
C THR A 268 8.73 11.12 -22.66
N SER A 269 9.99 11.06 -23.10
CA SER A 269 10.35 11.17 -24.51
C SER A 269 9.74 10.03 -25.33
N LEU A 270 9.69 8.82 -24.78
CA LEU A 270 9.14 7.66 -25.46
C LEU A 270 7.62 7.77 -25.65
N LEU A 271 6.90 8.14 -24.58
CA LEU A 271 5.45 8.31 -24.59
C LEU A 271 4.96 9.47 -25.49
N LEU A 272 5.85 10.42 -25.81
CA LEU A 272 5.59 11.49 -26.77
C LEU A 272 5.87 11.09 -28.22
N ALA A 273 6.73 10.09 -28.46
CA ALA A 273 7.25 9.76 -29.78
C ALA A 273 6.62 8.52 -30.43
N GLU A 274 6.10 7.57 -29.65
CA GLU A 274 5.63 6.27 -30.18
C GLU A 274 4.11 6.11 -30.18
N ASP A 275 3.54 5.99 -31.39
CA ASP A 275 2.12 5.68 -31.60
C ASP A 275 1.76 4.25 -31.15
N SER A 276 2.73 3.32 -31.11
CA SER A 276 2.53 1.93 -30.63
C SER A 276 2.13 1.87 -29.15
N VAL A 277 2.46 2.89 -28.36
CA VAL A 277 2.13 2.97 -26.93
C VAL A 277 0.81 3.73 -26.70
N TYR A 278 0.11 4.12 -27.76
CA TYR A 278 -1.15 4.88 -27.68
C TYR A 278 -2.24 4.16 -26.86
N GLN A 279 -2.33 2.83 -26.98
CA GLN A 279 -3.30 2.03 -26.22
C GLN A 279 -3.05 2.12 -24.71
N LEU A 280 -1.79 2.00 -24.28
CA LEU A 280 -1.37 2.17 -22.88
C LEU A 280 -1.59 3.58 -22.38
N LYS A 281 -1.30 4.57 -23.23
CA LYS A 281 -1.57 5.97 -22.94
C LYS A 281 -3.06 6.20 -22.71
N ALA A 282 -3.93 5.65 -23.55
CA ALA A 282 -5.38 5.76 -23.40
C ALA A 282 -5.91 5.00 -22.17
N GLU A 283 -5.31 3.85 -21.81
CA GLU A 283 -5.67 3.10 -20.60
C GLU A 283 -5.25 3.82 -19.30
N MET A 284 -4.12 4.55 -19.33
CA MET A 284 -3.57 5.25 -18.15
C MET A 284 -4.01 6.71 -18.05
N GLU A 285 -4.28 7.39 -19.17
CA GLU A 285 -4.77 8.77 -19.20
C GLU A 285 -6.24 8.81 -18.77
N SER A 286 -6.44 9.07 -17.49
CA SER A 286 -7.73 9.45 -16.95
C SER A 286 -7.69 10.92 -16.55
N SER A 287 -8.76 11.67 -16.85
CA SER A 287 -8.83 13.08 -16.43
C SER A 287 -8.74 13.15 -14.90
N LEU A 288 -8.01 14.15 -14.37
CA LEU A 288 -7.92 14.39 -12.92
C LEU A 288 -9.31 14.38 -12.27
N THR A 289 -10.30 14.92 -12.97
CA THR A 289 -11.70 15.01 -12.57
C THR A 289 -12.34 13.63 -12.37
N ASN A 290 -12.04 12.66 -13.24
CA ASN A 290 -12.53 11.27 -13.14
C ASN A 290 -11.82 10.50 -12.03
N VAL A 291 -10.49 10.65 -11.93
CA VAL A 291 -9.68 10.03 -10.87
C VAL A 291 -10.12 10.55 -9.50
N ALA A 292 -10.25 11.88 -9.38
CA ALA A 292 -10.73 12.52 -8.15
C ALA A 292 -12.16 12.12 -7.80
N ALA A 293 -13.05 11.93 -8.78
CA ALA A 293 -14.41 11.44 -8.53
C ALA A 293 -14.39 10.04 -7.89
N SER A 294 -13.58 9.13 -8.43
CA SER A 294 -13.38 7.80 -7.85
C SER A 294 -12.79 7.86 -6.45
N ILE A 295 -11.77 8.70 -6.23
CA ILE A 295 -11.14 8.89 -4.92
C ILE A 295 -12.13 9.48 -3.92
N CYS A 296 -12.96 10.44 -4.32
CA CYS A 296 -13.99 11.01 -3.45
C CYS A 296 -14.99 9.95 -3.00
N CYS A 297 -15.45 9.07 -3.90
CA CYS A 297 -16.32 7.95 -3.54
C CYS A 297 -15.63 7.00 -2.55
N GLN A 298 -14.39 6.60 -2.83
CA GLN A 298 -13.62 5.73 -1.94
C GLN A 298 -13.37 6.38 -0.57
N GLY A 299 -13.08 7.68 -0.55
CA GLY A 299 -12.91 8.47 0.67
C GLY A 299 -14.21 8.52 1.49
N ALA A 300 -15.35 8.69 0.83
CA ALA A 300 -16.66 8.64 1.49
C ALA A 300 -16.95 7.28 2.13
N ASP A 301 -16.63 6.18 1.45
CA ASP A 301 -16.74 4.82 2.02
C ASP A 301 -15.86 4.63 3.25
N ILE A 302 -14.61 5.11 3.19
CA ILE A 302 -13.68 5.10 4.33
C ILE A 302 -14.28 5.89 5.50
N PHE A 303 -14.80 7.07 5.23
CA PHE A 303 -15.44 7.92 6.21
C PHE A 303 -16.75 7.34 6.79
N ALA A 304 -17.46 6.51 6.02
CA ALA A 304 -18.62 5.78 6.50
C ALA A 304 -18.26 4.54 7.34
N GLY A 305 -16.96 4.21 7.49
CA GLY A 305 -16.49 3.05 8.24
C GLY A 305 -16.84 1.72 7.57
N ARG A 306 -17.06 1.72 6.25
CA ARG A 306 -17.50 0.54 5.50
C ARG A 306 -16.74 0.45 4.18
N SER A 307 -15.58 -0.19 4.23
CA SER A 307 -14.77 -0.49 3.05
C SER A 307 -15.18 -1.82 2.41
N GLY A 308 -15.38 -1.80 1.09
CA GLY A 308 -15.54 -3.03 0.29
C GLY A 308 -16.76 -3.11 -0.63
N LEU A 309 -17.55 -2.03 -0.78
CA LEU A 309 -18.63 -1.95 -1.78
C LEU A 309 -18.44 -0.67 -2.60
N SER A 310 -17.78 -0.76 -3.76
CA SER A 310 -17.51 0.38 -4.66
C SER A 310 -18.75 1.09 -5.18
N ASP A 311 -19.93 0.47 -5.03
CA ASP A 311 -21.12 0.86 -5.79
C ASP A 311 -22.12 1.69 -4.97
N ARG A 312 -21.75 2.08 -3.73
CA ARG A 312 -22.69 2.75 -2.83
C ARG A 312 -22.70 4.26 -2.97
N PHE A 313 -21.54 4.87 -3.18
CA PHE A 313 -21.43 6.31 -3.36
C PHE A 313 -21.15 6.64 -4.82
N CYS A 314 -21.96 7.54 -5.37
CA CYS A 314 -21.75 8.11 -6.69
C CYS A 314 -21.34 9.57 -6.53
N CYS A 315 -20.22 9.96 -7.13
CA CYS A 315 -19.78 11.35 -7.15
C CYS A 315 -20.63 12.11 -8.18
N ARG A 316 -21.46 13.05 -7.70
CA ARG A 316 -22.34 13.85 -8.57
C ARG A 316 -21.58 14.93 -9.32
N GLN A 317 -20.63 15.56 -8.64
CA GLN A 317 -19.87 16.68 -9.17
C GLN A 317 -18.49 16.70 -8.54
N THR A 318 -17.48 16.94 -9.38
CA THR A 318 -16.13 17.30 -8.95
C THR A 318 -15.81 18.71 -9.44
N CYS A 319 -15.15 19.48 -8.58
CA CYS A 319 -14.72 20.85 -8.83
C CYS A 319 -13.27 20.99 -8.37
N VAL A 320 -12.39 21.42 -9.26
CA VAL A 320 -10.98 21.70 -8.93
C VAL A 320 -10.89 23.09 -8.31
N ARG A 321 -10.33 23.20 -7.10
CA ARG A 321 -10.12 24.46 -6.38
C ARG A 321 -8.63 24.59 -6.02
N CYS A 322 -8.00 25.68 -6.45
CA CYS A 322 -6.64 25.99 -6.00
C CYS A 322 -6.70 26.94 -4.81
N TYR A 323 -6.19 26.50 -3.66
CA TYR A 323 -6.04 27.36 -2.48
C TYR A 323 -4.63 27.94 -2.48
N ARG A 324 -4.51 29.26 -2.40
CA ARG A 324 -3.24 29.86 -2.01
C ARG A 324 -3.14 29.77 -0.49
N ALA A 325 -2.21 28.98 0.02
CA ALA A 325 -1.85 29.11 1.42
C ALA A 325 -1.32 30.54 1.62
N THR A 326 -1.75 31.21 2.70
CA THR A 326 -1.11 32.45 3.15
C THR A 326 0.31 32.08 3.61
N GLY A 327 1.27 32.20 2.70
CA GLY A 327 2.67 31.74 2.84
C GLY A 327 3.08 30.84 1.67
N ASP A 328 3.74 31.44 0.68
CA ASP A 328 4.49 30.98 -0.51
C ASP A 328 4.18 29.69 -1.29
N ASN A 329 3.41 28.71 -0.80
CA ASN A 329 3.13 27.48 -1.55
C ASN A 329 1.63 27.30 -1.81
N PRO A 330 1.15 27.46 -3.07
CA PRO A 330 -0.23 27.15 -3.42
C PRO A 330 -0.47 25.63 -3.33
N ALA A 331 -1.59 25.23 -2.72
CA ALA A 331 -2.01 23.84 -2.62
C ALA A 331 -3.19 23.60 -3.56
N THR A 332 -3.15 22.52 -4.34
CA THR A 332 -4.27 22.11 -5.19
C THR A 332 -5.17 21.12 -4.46
N VAL A 333 -6.47 21.40 -4.45
CA VAL A 333 -7.49 20.58 -3.82
C VAL A 333 -8.61 20.33 -4.81
N VAL A 334 -9.00 19.07 -4.99
CA VAL A 334 -10.17 18.71 -5.80
C VAL A 334 -11.30 18.35 -4.87
N SER A 335 -12.38 19.13 -4.92
CA SER A 335 -13.57 18.92 -4.11
C SER A 335 -14.59 18.09 -4.89
N GLY A 336 -15.07 17.00 -4.29
CA GLY A 336 -16.17 16.19 -4.82
C GLY A 336 -17.38 16.17 -3.89
N THR A 337 -18.57 16.22 -4.47
CA THR A 337 -19.82 15.96 -3.75
C THR A 337 -20.29 14.56 -4.08
N VAL A 338 -20.31 13.68 -3.07
CA VAL A 338 -20.76 12.29 -3.21
C VAL A 338 -22.15 12.10 -2.64
N VAL A 339 -22.92 11.18 -3.23
CA VAL A 339 -24.27 10.84 -2.78
C VAL A 339 -24.41 9.34 -2.63
N ASN A 340 -25.08 8.92 -1.55
CA ASN A 340 -25.39 7.53 -1.27
C ASN A 340 -26.57 7.03 -2.13
N GLY A 341 -26.38 5.95 -2.89
CA GLY A 341 -27.37 5.41 -3.83
C GLY A 341 -28.55 4.66 -3.22
N ASN A 342 -28.54 4.33 -1.92
CA ASN A 342 -29.48 3.36 -1.32
C ASN A 342 -30.59 3.93 -0.40
N GLY A 343 -31.04 5.19 -0.53
CA GLY A 343 -32.26 5.61 0.18
C GLY A 343 -32.61 7.10 0.16
N ASN A 344 -33.92 7.39 0.20
CA ASN A 344 -34.54 8.71 0.23
C ASN A 344 -33.98 9.64 1.32
N GLY A 345 -33.37 10.75 0.91
CA GLY A 345 -33.13 11.95 1.73
C GLY A 345 -31.65 12.33 1.93
N ASN A 346 -31.29 13.56 1.54
CA ASN A 346 -30.11 14.38 1.90
C ASN A 346 -28.83 13.67 2.40
N GLY A 347 -28.37 12.63 1.70
CA GLY A 347 -27.10 11.94 1.99
C GLY A 347 -25.90 12.52 1.24
N GLU A 348 -25.86 13.83 1.00
CA GLU A 348 -24.73 14.46 0.32
C GLU A 348 -23.57 14.63 1.30
N GLN A 349 -22.38 14.15 0.91
CA GLN A 349 -21.16 14.35 1.67
C GLN A 349 -20.11 15.03 0.78
N GLY A 350 -19.53 16.10 1.30
CA GLY A 350 -18.38 16.76 0.70
C GLY A 350 -17.08 16.05 1.06
N VAL A 351 -16.30 15.69 0.05
CA VAL A 351 -14.97 15.09 0.20
C VAL A 351 -13.98 15.94 -0.60
N ASP A 352 -12.87 16.30 0.03
CA ASP A 352 -11.75 16.96 -0.64
C ASP A 352 -10.61 15.97 -0.85
N VAL A 353 -10.00 15.99 -2.03
CA VAL A 353 -8.77 15.29 -2.37
C VAL A 353 -7.64 16.31 -2.41
N LEU A 354 -6.57 16.06 -1.64
CA LEU A 354 -5.35 16.87 -1.70
C LEU A 354 -4.45 16.32 -2.80
N VAL A 355 -4.14 17.15 -3.79
CA VAL A 355 -3.41 16.74 -4.99
C VAL A 355 -2.05 17.43 -5.01
N PRO A 356 -0.93 16.69 -4.94
CA PRO A 356 0.37 17.30 -5.15
C PRO A 356 0.45 17.77 -6.60
N THR A 357 0.86 19.02 -6.82
CA THR A 357 0.99 19.58 -8.17
C THR A 357 2.41 20.05 -8.46
N SER A 358 2.95 19.61 -9.59
CA SER A 358 4.14 20.22 -10.17
C SER A 358 3.70 21.41 -11.02
N GLN A 359 3.96 22.65 -10.58
CA GLN A 359 3.81 23.80 -11.47
C GLN A 359 4.88 23.75 -12.57
N ALA A 360 4.52 23.31 -13.78
CA ALA A 360 5.13 23.90 -14.96
C ALA A 360 4.63 25.35 -15.03
N LYS A 361 5.54 26.33 -15.04
CA LYS A 361 5.24 27.77 -15.07
C LYS A 361 4.06 28.06 -16.02
N THR A 362 2.88 28.21 -15.47
CA THR A 362 1.68 28.61 -16.20
C THR A 362 0.96 29.61 -15.32
N SER A 363 0.87 30.83 -15.83
CA SER A 363 0.18 31.94 -15.18
C SER A 363 -1.25 31.52 -14.84
N CYS A 364 -1.62 31.53 -13.56
CA CYS A 364 -3.01 31.31 -13.17
C CYS A 364 -3.89 32.37 -13.83
N CYS A 365 -4.59 32.01 -14.91
CA CYS A 365 -5.62 32.84 -15.49
C CYS A 365 -6.84 32.82 -14.56
N SER A 366 -7.19 34.00 -14.04
CA SER A 366 -8.53 34.29 -13.58
C SER A 366 -9.48 34.10 -14.76
N SER A 367 -10.59 33.38 -14.56
CA SER A 367 -11.76 33.24 -15.45
C SER A 367 -11.77 32.04 -16.41
N GLY A 368 -12.53 31.00 -16.03
CA GLY A 368 -13.65 30.49 -16.83
C GLY A 368 -13.43 29.85 -18.20
N LYS A 369 -12.19 29.54 -18.65
CA LYS A 369 -11.97 28.76 -19.88
C LYS A 369 -10.93 27.64 -19.68
N ASN A 370 -11.32 26.43 -20.09
CA ASN A 370 -10.50 25.22 -20.17
C ASN A 370 -9.12 25.52 -20.77
N GLY A 371 -8.04 25.21 -20.04
CA GLY A 371 -6.69 25.34 -20.59
C GLY A 371 -5.53 25.31 -19.59
N CYS A 372 -5.74 24.94 -18.34
CA CYS A 372 -4.63 24.69 -17.41
C CYS A 372 -4.94 23.39 -16.66
N SER A 373 -4.35 22.29 -17.09
CA SER A 373 -4.39 21.04 -16.33
C SER A 373 -3.15 20.99 -15.44
N PRO A 374 -3.28 21.12 -14.10
CA PRO A 374 -2.19 20.77 -13.21
C PRO A 374 -1.84 19.29 -13.47
N MET A 375 -0.58 19.00 -13.82
CA MET A 375 -0.11 17.61 -13.87
C MET A 375 0.01 17.12 -12.43
N HIS A 376 -0.98 16.31 -12.07
CA HIS A 376 -0.95 15.35 -10.98
C HIS A 376 -0.11 14.14 -11.45
N PRO A 377 0.26 13.21 -10.54
CA PRO A 377 0.67 11.85 -10.89
C PRO A 377 0.10 11.35 -12.23
N GLY A 378 0.91 11.42 -13.29
CA GLY A 378 0.53 11.09 -14.67
C GLY A 378 1.06 9.73 -15.09
N SER A 379 0.71 9.32 -16.32
CA SER A 379 1.14 8.03 -16.87
C SER A 379 2.66 7.85 -16.84
N ASN A 380 3.41 8.91 -17.13
CA ASN A 380 4.88 8.91 -17.11
C ASN A 380 5.43 8.67 -15.71
N ASP A 381 4.81 9.28 -14.69
CA ASP A 381 5.22 9.11 -13.29
C ASP A 381 4.97 7.67 -12.82
N VAL A 382 3.82 7.09 -13.18
CA VAL A 382 3.47 5.70 -12.83
C VAL A 382 4.45 4.71 -13.46
N LEU A 383 4.77 4.88 -14.75
CA LEU A 383 5.72 4.02 -15.45
C LEU A 383 7.14 4.18 -14.91
N THR A 384 7.56 5.40 -14.58
CA THR A 384 8.87 5.62 -13.96
C THR A 384 8.94 4.94 -12.59
N ALA A 385 7.91 5.08 -11.75
CA ALA A 385 7.84 4.42 -10.46
C ALA A 385 7.84 2.88 -10.58
N LEU A 386 7.18 2.32 -11.59
CA LEU A 386 7.26 0.88 -11.89
C LEU A 386 8.71 0.45 -12.14
N LEU A 387 9.38 1.13 -13.07
CA LEU A 387 10.71 0.77 -13.53
C LEU A 387 11.72 0.79 -12.38
N LEU A 388 11.62 1.78 -11.49
CA LEU A 388 12.44 1.86 -10.28
C LEU A 388 12.12 0.76 -9.25
N ALA A 389 10.91 0.21 -9.26
CA ALA A 389 10.49 -0.86 -8.36
C ALA A 389 10.84 -2.26 -8.87
N LEU A 390 11.23 -2.41 -10.14
CA LEU A 390 11.66 -3.70 -10.70
C LEU A 390 13.01 -4.10 -10.11
N PRO A 391 13.19 -5.37 -9.72
CA PRO A 391 14.42 -5.80 -9.10
C PRO A 391 15.58 -5.86 -10.11
N PRO A 392 16.84 -5.77 -9.65
CA PRO A 392 18.00 -5.74 -10.55
C PRO A 392 18.09 -6.93 -11.50
N GLN A 393 17.60 -8.10 -11.07
CA GLN A 393 17.60 -9.32 -11.88
C GLN A 393 16.78 -9.17 -13.17
N THR A 394 15.80 -8.27 -13.21
CA THR A 394 14.98 -8.02 -14.40
C THR A 394 15.82 -7.65 -15.62
N TRP A 395 16.92 -6.94 -15.40
CA TRP A 395 17.78 -6.39 -16.47
C TRP A 395 18.93 -7.32 -16.85
N SER A 396 19.31 -8.24 -15.96
CA SER A 396 20.52 -9.07 -16.05
C SER A 396 20.66 -9.93 -17.31
N HIS A 397 19.58 -10.12 -18.07
CA HIS A 397 19.51 -10.92 -19.28
C HIS A 397 19.76 -10.11 -20.58
N ILE A 398 19.92 -8.79 -20.50
CA ILE A 398 20.28 -7.94 -21.65
C ILE A 398 21.70 -8.29 -22.13
N LYS A 399 21.83 -8.62 -23.42
CA LYS A 399 23.10 -9.09 -24.01
C LYS A 399 24.12 -7.98 -24.28
N ASP A 400 23.65 -6.80 -24.64
CA ASP A 400 24.54 -5.67 -24.89
C ASP A 400 24.99 -5.07 -23.54
N MET A 401 26.27 -5.25 -23.21
CA MET A 401 26.84 -4.79 -21.94
C MET A 401 26.75 -3.28 -21.74
N LYS A 402 26.75 -2.47 -22.81
CA LYS A 402 26.62 -1.02 -22.68
C LYS A 402 25.20 -0.65 -22.31
N VAL A 403 24.21 -1.26 -22.97
CA VAL A 403 22.79 -1.06 -22.68
C VAL A 403 22.46 -1.54 -21.26
N LEU A 404 22.99 -2.70 -20.86
CA LEU A 404 22.83 -3.23 -19.51
C LEU A 404 23.36 -2.26 -18.45
N GLN A 405 24.60 -1.79 -18.60
CA GLN A 405 25.19 -0.84 -17.65
C GLN A 405 24.40 0.47 -17.59
N GLU A 406 23.91 0.96 -18.74
CA GLU A 406 23.12 2.18 -18.82
C GLU A 406 21.78 2.03 -18.10
N ILE A 407 21.03 0.93 -18.31
CA ILE A 407 19.76 0.71 -17.61
C ILE A 407 19.96 0.49 -16.12
N GLU A 408 20.99 -0.27 -15.71
CA GLU A 408 21.34 -0.48 -14.30
C GLU A 408 21.68 0.85 -13.63
N ASN A 409 22.40 1.75 -14.30
CA ASN A 409 22.69 3.08 -13.78
C ASN A 409 21.42 3.93 -13.62
N LEU A 410 20.46 3.82 -14.54
CA LEU A 410 19.19 4.57 -14.51
C LEU A 410 18.24 4.10 -13.40
N VAL A 411 18.25 2.81 -13.07
CA VAL A 411 17.31 2.21 -12.10
C VAL A 411 17.94 1.92 -10.73
N SER A 412 19.27 2.03 -10.61
CA SER A 412 19.96 1.78 -9.34
C SER A 412 19.50 2.74 -8.25
N ALA A 413 19.05 2.17 -7.13
CA ALA A 413 18.66 2.92 -5.94
C ALA A 413 19.80 3.83 -5.44
N GLU A 414 21.07 3.42 -5.56
CA GLU A 414 22.23 4.21 -5.11
C GLU A 414 22.38 5.54 -5.86
N ASN A 415 21.87 5.61 -7.10
CA ASN A 415 21.93 6.79 -7.95
C ASN A 415 20.69 7.70 -7.78
N LEU A 416 19.70 7.27 -7.00
CA LEU A 416 18.52 8.08 -6.71
C LEU A 416 18.79 9.08 -5.58
N PRO A 417 18.08 10.22 -5.52
CA PRO A 417 18.15 11.12 -4.38
C PRO A 417 17.81 10.40 -3.07
N PRO A 418 18.38 10.80 -1.90
CA PRO A 418 18.19 10.09 -0.62
C PRO A 418 16.72 9.78 -0.26
N LEU A 419 15.81 10.70 -0.61
CA LEU A 419 14.37 10.54 -0.38
C LEU A 419 13.69 9.39 -1.17
N LEU A 420 14.30 8.86 -2.24
CA LEU A 420 13.84 7.66 -2.95
C LEU A 420 14.66 6.41 -2.64
N GLN A 421 15.82 6.56 -2.00
CA GLN A 421 16.60 5.42 -1.53
C GLN A 421 15.90 4.75 -0.35
N GLU A 422 15.40 5.60 0.56
CA GLU A 422 14.47 5.26 1.63
C GLU A 422 13.05 5.06 1.12
#